data_AF-A0A936NSA7-F1
#
_entry.id   AF-A0A936NSA7-F1
#
_cell.length_a   1.000
_cell.length_b   1.000
_cell.length_c   1.000
_cell.angle_alpha   90.00
_cell.angle_beta   90.00
_cell.angle_gamma   90.00
#
_symmetry.space_group_name_H-M   'P 1'
#
loop_
_entity.id
_entity.type
_entity.pdbx_description
1 polymer ?
#
loop_
_entity_poly.entity_id
_entity_poly.type
_entity_poly.pdbx_seq_one_letter_code
_entity_poly.pdbx_strand_id
1 'polypeptide(L)'
;MWEEALAALSTIETSTGKKFGGTANPLLVSVRSGAKFSMPGMMDTVLNLGLNDETRKSLAQLTGNERFSYDAYRRFIQLFGKIVLGIDAEKFEHKFDEYKKKLGVKLDTEVGAESLATLIDDYKAIVKAETGEDFPTDPLKQLELSIRAVFASWNGRRARDYRRVHKLDDSLGTAVNVMTMVFGNMGEDSGTGVAFTRDVATGEKVLYGEYLQNAQGEDVVAGIRTPKKIAQLKEEMPAIYDEFVQVADRLERHYKDVQDLEFTIERGKLYMLQTRNAKRTGASAVRVAVEMVEEGVIDKATAVQRVEPAQLDQLLHPMIDPKADVNVLAVGLPASPARPQGRRYLIPIRPKSSARRVRR
;
A
#
# COMPACT_ATOMS: atom_id res chain seq x y z
N MET A 1 -15.01 16.38 20.16
CA MET A 1 -14.41 15.78 18.95
C MET A 1 -13.05 16.38 18.56
N TRP A 2 -12.92 17.67 18.18
CA TRP A 2 -11.60 18.18 17.75
C TRP A 2 -10.56 18.15 18.87
N GLU A 3 -10.93 18.55 20.10
CA GLU A 3 -10.05 18.44 21.27
C GLU A 3 -9.64 17.00 21.58
N GLU A 4 -10.56 16.03 21.43
CA GLU A 4 -10.25 14.60 21.59
C GLU A 4 -9.27 14.11 20.51
N ALA A 5 -9.42 14.58 19.26
CA ALA A 5 -8.48 14.25 18.19
C ALA A 5 -7.08 14.80 18.48
N LEU A 6 -6.97 16.01 19.04
CA LEU A 6 -5.70 16.58 19.48
C LEU A 6 -5.08 15.82 20.66
N ALA A 7 -5.90 15.40 21.63
CA ALA A 7 -5.44 14.57 22.75
C ALA A 7 -4.93 13.20 22.29
N ALA A 8 -5.62 12.56 21.33
CA ALA A 8 -5.17 11.33 20.70
C ALA A 8 -3.87 11.53 19.91
N LEU A 9 -3.75 12.62 19.16
CA LEU A 9 -2.53 12.98 18.45
C LEU A 9 -1.34 13.15 19.41
N SER A 10 -1.55 13.79 20.57
CA SER A 10 -0.51 13.93 21.60
C SER A 10 -0.05 12.58 22.17
N THR A 11 -0.95 11.60 22.24
CA THR A 11 -0.60 10.22 22.62
C THR A 11 0.33 9.59 21.56
N ILE A 12 0.06 9.83 20.27
CA ILE A 12 0.93 9.38 19.18
C ILE A 12 2.31 10.04 19.28
N GLU A 13 2.36 11.36 19.49
CA GLU A 13 3.62 12.10 19.66
C GLU A 13 4.46 11.51 20.81
N THR A 14 3.83 11.29 21.96
CA THR A 14 4.48 10.73 23.15
C THR A 14 5.02 9.32 22.90
N SER A 15 4.20 8.44 22.29
CA SER A 15 4.58 7.04 22.03
C SER A 15 5.66 6.89 20.96
N THR A 16 5.75 7.83 20.02
CA THR A 16 6.70 7.79 18.91
C THR A 16 7.96 8.63 19.16
N GLY A 17 7.92 9.57 20.12
CA GLY A 17 8.98 10.56 20.29
C GLY A 17 9.09 11.56 19.13
N LYS A 18 8.06 11.63 18.28
CA LYS A 18 7.96 12.54 17.12
C LYS A 18 7.00 13.69 17.47
N LYS A 19 7.21 14.87 16.90
CA LYS A 19 6.33 16.05 17.13
C LYS A 19 5.61 16.44 15.85
N PHE A 20 4.29 16.55 15.88
CA PHE A 20 3.49 16.94 14.72
C PHE A 20 3.77 18.41 14.37
N GLY A 21 4.28 18.65 13.16
CA GLY A 21 4.82 19.96 12.77
C GLY A 21 6.18 20.31 13.38
N GLY A 22 6.84 19.39 14.07
CA GLY A 22 8.18 19.62 14.63
C GLY A 22 9.28 19.61 13.57
N THR A 23 10.32 20.41 13.77
CA THR A 23 11.41 20.61 12.79
C THR A 23 12.69 19.79 13.06
N ALA A 24 12.75 19.04 14.17
CA ALA A 24 13.85 18.12 14.46
C ALA A 24 13.49 16.66 14.14
N ASN A 25 12.35 16.20 14.67
CA ASN A 25 11.82 14.85 14.45
C ASN A 25 10.32 14.93 14.13
N PRO A 26 9.94 15.31 12.89
CA PRO A 26 8.54 15.51 12.51
C PRO A 26 7.74 14.22 12.64
N LEU A 27 6.59 14.31 13.29
CA LEU A 27 5.53 13.31 13.15
C LEU A 27 4.82 13.60 11.83
N LEU A 28 4.85 12.64 10.93
CA LEU A 28 3.99 12.59 9.75
C LEU A 28 2.94 11.52 9.99
N VAL A 29 1.72 11.74 9.49
CA VAL A 29 0.62 10.79 9.66
C VAL A 29 -0.02 10.42 8.33
N SER A 30 -0.67 9.27 8.29
CA SER A 30 -1.66 8.93 7.27
C SER A 30 -3.06 9.11 7.83
N VAL A 31 -3.99 9.52 6.96
CA VAL A 31 -5.41 9.60 7.25
C VAL A 31 -6.15 8.67 6.31
N ARG A 32 -6.89 7.72 6.89
CA ARG A 32 -7.60 6.64 6.17
C ARG A 32 -9.05 6.58 6.60
N SER A 33 -9.95 6.39 5.64
CA SER A 33 -11.35 6.06 5.94
C SER A 33 -11.49 4.63 6.44
N GLY A 34 -12.45 4.36 7.32
CA GLY A 34 -12.73 3.02 7.84
C GLY A 34 -14.21 2.81 8.11
N ALA A 35 -14.89 2.01 7.30
CA ALA A 35 -16.30 1.67 7.50
C ALA A 35 -16.44 0.29 8.16
N LYS A 36 -17.61 0.02 8.76
CA LYS A 36 -17.94 -1.29 9.36
C LYS A 36 -17.82 -2.44 8.36
N PHE A 37 -18.15 -2.18 7.10
CA PHE A 37 -18.04 -3.14 5.99
C PHE A 37 -17.06 -2.62 4.94
N SER A 38 -16.41 -3.54 4.22
CA SER A 38 -15.54 -3.15 3.11
C SER A 38 -16.36 -2.44 2.03
N MET A 39 -15.99 -1.20 1.73
CA MET A 39 -16.66 -0.35 0.75
C MET A 39 -15.64 0.15 -0.28
N PRO A 40 -15.46 -0.57 -1.40
CA PRO A 40 -14.56 -0.17 -2.47
C PRO A 40 -14.92 1.21 -3.04
N GLY A 41 -13.99 2.16 -2.95
CA GLY A 41 -14.19 3.52 -3.45
C GLY A 41 -14.73 4.53 -2.44
N MET A 42 -14.62 4.23 -1.14
CA MET A 42 -14.51 5.25 -0.11
C MET A 42 -13.27 6.12 -0.33
N MET A 43 -13.13 7.22 0.43
CA MET A 43 -12.01 8.15 0.29
C MET A 43 -10.66 7.43 0.26
N ASP A 44 -9.86 7.77 -0.75
CA ASP A 44 -8.48 7.33 -0.89
C ASP A 44 -7.65 7.76 0.34
N THR A 45 -6.55 7.05 0.61
CA THR A 45 -5.67 7.36 1.74
C THR A 45 -4.85 8.61 1.47
N VAL A 46 -4.76 9.51 2.45
CA VAL A 46 -3.79 10.61 2.46
C VAL A 46 -2.56 10.15 3.23
N LEU A 47 -1.39 10.16 2.60
CA LEU A 47 -0.10 9.82 3.21
C LEU A 47 0.73 11.10 3.43
N ASN A 48 1.72 11.02 4.33
CA ASN A 48 2.67 12.10 4.62
C ASN A 48 2.04 13.42 5.06
N LEU A 49 0.85 13.37 5.68
CA LEU A 49 0.21 14.55 6.25
C LEU A 49 1.07 15.11 7.38
N GLY A 50 1.28 16.42 7.36
CA GLY A 50 2.22 17.14 8.22
C GLY A 50 3.45 17.64 7.47
N LEU A 51 3.61 17.29 6.19
CA LEU A 51 4.63 17.86 5.33
C LEU A 51 4.33 19.33 5.00
N ASN A 52 5.35 20.16 5.17
CA ASN A 52 5.45 21.52 4.70
C ASN A 52 6.93 21.83 4.37
N ASP A 53 7.25 23.06 4.01
CA ASP A 53 8.62 23.44 3.62
C ASP A 53 9.66 23.22 4.74
N GLU A 54 9.26 23.27 6.01
CA GLU A 54 10.11 23.06 7.18
C GLU A 54 10.25 21.57 7.53
N THR A 55 9.13 20.86 7.73
CA THR A 55 9.14 19.44 8.10
C THR A 55 9.74 18.58 6.99
N ARG A 56 9.64 19.00 5.72
CA ARG A 56 10.33 18.37 4.60
C ARG A 56 11.85 18.48 4.71
N LYS A 57 12.40 19.62 5.17
CA LYS A 57 13.85 19.77 5.42
C LYS A 57 14.30 18.78 6.49
N SER A 58 13.52 18.64 7.55
CA SER A 58 13.80 17.67 8.61
C SER A 58 13.74 16.23 8.08
N LEU A 59 12.77 15.91 7.22
CA LEU A 59 12.69 14.59 6.59
C LEU A 59 13.91 14.30 5.72
N ALA A 60 14.40 15.28 4.95
CA ALA A 60 15.63 15.12 4.18
C ALA A 60 16.84 14.83 5.06
N GLN A 61 16.98 15.56 6.17
CA GLN A 61 18.07 15.35 7.13
C GLN A 61 17.99 13.96 7.78
N LEU A 62 16.80 13.53 8.21
CA LEU A 62 16.61 12.23 8.86
C LEU A 62 16.85 11.04 7.93
N THR A 63 16.57 11.21 6.64
CA THR A 63 16.71 10.14 5.63
C THR A 63 18.05 10.21 4.89
N GLY A 64 18.79 11.32 5.03
CA GLY A 64 19.95 11.60 4.18
C GLY A 64 19.61 11.70 2.69
N ASN A 65 18.35 11.97 2.35
CA ASN A 65 17.84 11.88 0.99
C ASN A 65 16.95 13.08 0.62
N GLU A 66 17.60 14.12 0.08
CA GLU A 66 16.93 15.36 -0.34
C GLU A 66 15.86 15.08 -1.41
N ARG A 67 16.18 14.27 -2.43
CA ARG A 67 15.24 13.93 -3.52
C ARG A 67 13.99 13.25 -2.98
N PHE A 68 14.15 12.28 -2.08
CA PHE A 68 13.03 11.59 -1.44
C PHE A 68 12.11 12.57 -0.71
N SER A 69 12.67 13.51 0.05
CA SER A 69 11.85 14.46 0.80
C SER A 69 10.98 15.35 -0.10
N TYR A 70 11.51 15.77 -1.26
CA TYR A 70 10.75 16.52 -2.25
C TYR A 70 9.73 15.64 -2.96
N ASP A 71 10.08 14.39 -3.28
CA ASP A 71 9.15 13.43 -3.87
C ASP A 71 7.98 13.10 -2.92
N ALA A 72 8.25 12.95 -1.63
CA ALA A 72 7.22 12.76 -0.61
C ALA A 72 6.30 13.99 -0.51
N TYR A 73 6.86 15.20 -0.62
CA TYR A 73 6.08 16.44 -0.51
C TYR A 73 5.23 16.71 -1.75
N ARG A 74 5.76 16.54 -2.97
CA ARG A 74 4.95 16.69 -4.19
C ARG A 74 3.81 15.67 -4.25
N ARG A 75 4.05 14.42 -3.84
CA ARG A 75 3.01 13.38 -3.71
C ARG A 75 1.98 13.76 -2.66
N PHE A 76 2.40 14.29 -1.51
CA PHE A 76 1.48 14.77 -0.49
C PHE A 76 0.57 15.88 -1.03
N ILE A 77 1.12 16.89 -1.69
CA ILE A 77 0.33 17.99 -2.26
C ILE A 77 -0.67 17.47 -3.30
N GLN A 78 -0.25 16.56 -4.19
CA GLN A 78 -1.12 15.94 -5.18
C GLN A 78 -2.25 15.12 -4.51
N LEU A 79 -1.92 14.25 -3.55
CA LEU A 79 -2.90 13.44 -2.83
C LEU A 79 -3.87 14.30 -2.04
N PHE A 80 -3.37 15.27 -1.27
CA PHE A 80 -4.18 16.20 -0.50
C PHE A 80 -5.07 17.06 -1.40
N GLY A 81 -4.52 17.61 -2.49
CA GLY A 81 -5.26 18.37 -3.49
C GLY A 81 -6.40 17.56 -4.09
N LYS A 82 -6.12 16.33 -4.54
CA LYS A 82 -7.13 15.43 -5.10
C LYS A 82 -8.21 15.06 -4.08
N ILE A 83 -7.78 14.58 -2.92
CA ILE A 83 -8.63 13.83 -2.01
C ILE A 83 -9.36 14.77 -1.03
N VAL A 84 -8.67 15.80 -0.53
CA VAL A 84 -9.18 16.69 0.51
C VAL A 84 -9.76 17.97 -0.10
N LEU A 85 -9.11 18.50 -1.13
CA LEU A 85 -9.54 19.74 -1.79
C LEU A 85 -10.40 19.49 -3.05
N GLY A 86 -10.55 18.24 -3.48
CA GLY A 86 -11.39 17.86 -4.62
C GLY A 86 -10.86 18.30 -5.99
N ILE A 87 -9.55 18.56 -6.10
CA ILE A 87 -8.89 18.98 -7.34
C ILE A 87 -8.74 17.77 -8.28
N ASP A 88 -8.86 18.00 -9.59
CA ASP A 88 -8.61 16.94 -10.57
C ASP A 88 -7.14 16.50 -10.56
N ALA A 89 -6.90 15.20 -10.38
CA ALA A 89 -5.58 14.59 -10.33
C ALA A 89 -4.79 14.77 -11.64
N GLU A 90 -5.49 14.83 -12.78
CA GLU A 90 -4.88 15.00 -14.10
C GLU A 90 -4.07 16.30 -14.20
N LYS A 91 -4.45 17.35 -13.44
CA LYS A 91 -3.72 18.63 -13.43
C LYS A 91 -2.31 18.47 -12.88
N PHE A 92 -2.16 17.69 -11.82
CA PHE A 92 -0.86 17.38 -11.22
C PHE A 92 -0.05 16.42 -12.09
N GLU A 93 -0.69 15.40 -12.67
CA GLU A 93 -0.06 14.41 -13.55
C GLU A 93 0.47 15.05 -14.83
N HIS A 94 -0.34 15.85 -15.53
CA HIS A 94 0.07 16.58 -16.72
C HIS A 94 1.26 17.49 -16.42
N LYS A 95 1.23 18.20 -15.29
CA LYS A 95 2.33 19.09 -14.89
C LYS A 95 3.62 18.30 -14.63
N PHE A 96 3.55 17.13 -14.02
CA PHE A 96 4.73 16.30 -13.81
C PHE A 96 5.27 15.69 -15.12
N ASP A 97 4.38 15.27 -16.01
CA ASP A 97 4.75 14.80 -17.34
C ASP A 97 5.43 15.87 -18.20
N GLU A 98 5.06 17.15 -18.05
CA GLU A 98 5.79 18.27 -18.67
C GLU A 98 7.25 18.32 -18.20
N TYR A 99 7.50 18.15 -16.90
CA TYR A 99 8.86 18.11 -16.35
C TYR A 99 9.65 16.92 -16.90
N LYS A 100 9.05 15.72 -16.93
CA LYS A 100 9.69 14.53 -17.51
C LYS A 100 10.08 14.76 -18.97
N LYS A 101 9.16 15.32 -19.78
CA LYS A 101 9.42 15.67 -21.19
C LYS A 101 10.52 16.71 -21.34
N LYS A 102 10.53 17.77 -20.52
CA LYS A 102 11.57 18.81 -20.52
C LYS A 102 12.96 18.24 -20.19
N LEU A 103 13.01 17.27 -19.28
CA LEU A 103 14.24 16.61 -18.86
C LEU A 103 14.65 15.43 -19.77
N GLY A 104 13.78 15.01 -20.70
CA GLY A 104 14.03 13.86 -21.56
C GLY A 104 14.01 12.51 -20.85
N VAL A 105 13.41 12.42 -19.66
CA VAL A 105 13.35 11.21 -18.84
C VAL A 105 12.01 10.49 -19.00
N LYS A 106 11.97 9.19 -18.66
CA LYS A 106 10.75 8.37 -18.78
C LYS A 106 10.19 7.99 -17.43
N LEU A 107 11.05 7.74 -16.45
CA LEU A 107 10.67 7.29 -15.12
C LEU A 107 10.62 8.47 -14.15
N ASP A 108 9.65 8.44 -13.25
CA ASP A 108 9.49 9.44 -12.20
C ASP A 108 10.72 9.51 -11.26
N THR A 109 11.42 8.38 -11.10
CA THR A 109 12.64 8.24 -10.31
C THR A 109 13.84 8.98 -10.90
N GLU A 110 13.81 9.29 -12.20
CA GLU A 110 14.86 10.03 -12.89
C GLU A 110 14.73 11.55 -12.71
N VAL A 111 13.60 12.04 -12.17
CA VAL A 111 13.43 13.47 -11.87
C VAL A 111 14.20 13.83 -10.61
N GLY A 112 15.19 14.71 -10.77
CA GLY A 112 16.09 15.16 -9.72
C GLY A 112 15.45 16.11 -8.70
N ALA A 113 16.11 16.27 -7.55
CA ALA A 113 15.61 17.06 -6.42
C ALA A 113 15.29 18.52 -6.79
N GLU A 114 16.15 19.20 -7.56
CA GLU A 114 15.94 20.59 -7.98
C GLU A 114 14.67 20.75 -8.82
N SER A 115 14.44 19.84 -9.76
CA SER A 115 13.23 19.85 -10.59
C SER A 115 11.97 19.54 -9.77
N LEU A 116 12.07 18.64 -8.79
CA LEU A 116 10.96 18.38 -7.87
C LEU A 116 10.66 19.59 -6.97
N ALA A 117 11.68 20.36 -6.56
CA ALA A 117 11.49 21.59 -5.80
C ALA A 117 10.66 22.62 -6.60
N THR A 118 11.02 22.86 -7.86
CA THR A 118 10.25 23.77 -8.73
C THR A 118 8.84 23.23 -9.01
N LEU A 119 8.70 21.92 -9.19
CA LEU A 119 7.39 21.28 -9.39
C LEU A 119 6.46 21.46 -8.18
N ILE A 120 6.99 21.50 -6.96
CA ILE A 120 6.19 21.74 -5.75
C ILE A 120 5.57 23.13 -5.76
N ASP A 121 6.31 24.14 -6.18
CA ASP A 121 5.78 25.51 -6.31
C ASP A 121 4.69 25.56 -7.38
N ASP A 122 4.90 24.88 -8.50
CA ASP A 122 3.86 24.69 -9.53
C ASP A 122 2.62 23.97 -8.99
N TYR A 123 2.77 22.95 -8.13
CA TYR A 123 1.66 22.23 -7.51
C TYR A 123 0.89 23.12 -6.52
N LYS A 124 1.60 23.91 -5.70
CA LYS A 124 0.97 24.91 -4.82
C LYS A 124 0.21 25.95 -5.63
N ALA A 125 0.75 26.37 -6.79
CA ALA A 125 0.07 27.28 -7.71
C ALA A 125 -1.20 26.67 -8.33
N ILE A 126 -1.18 25.37 -8.68
CA ILE A 126 -2.40 24.64 -9.10
C ILE A 126 -3.44 24.68 -7.98
N VAL A 127 -3.06 24.40 -6.74
CA VAL A 127 -3.98 24.46 -5.58
C VAL A 127 -4.62 25.85 -5.46
N LYS A 128 -3.81 26.91 -5.54
CA LYS A 128 -4.30 28.29 -5.49
C LYS A 128 -5.26 28.63 -6.63
N ALA A 129 -4.94 28.22 -7.85
CA ALA A 129 -5.78 28.46 -9.01
C ALA A 129 -7.15 27.75 -8.92
N GLU A 130 -7.18 26.55 -8.35
CA GLU A 130 -8.38 25.71 -8.28
C GLU A 130 -9.29 26.01 -7.09
N THR A 131 -8.68 26.43 -5.97
CA THR A 131 -9.41 26.62 -4.71
C THR A 131 -9.56 28.08 -4.32
N GLY A 132 -8.77 28.98 -4.92
CA GLY A 132 -8.65 30.38 -4.50
C GLY A 132 -7.76 30.61 -3.28
N GLU A 133 -7.30 29.54 -2.63
CA GLU A 133 -6.55 29.57 -1.37
C GLU A 133 -5.17 28.94 -1.53
N ASP A 134 -4.20 29.42 -0.77
CA ASP A 134 -2.86 28.80 -0.76
C ASP A 134 -2.89 27.39 -0.14
N PHE A 135 -1.96 26.53 -0.56
CA PHE A 135 -1.84 25.19 0.02
C PHE A 135 -1.59 25.29 1.54
N PRO A 136 -2.36 24.57 2.39
CA PRO A 136 -2.25 24.69 3.83
C PRO A 136 -0.90 24.17 4.33
N THR A 137 -0.08 25.05 4.90
CA THR A 137 1.24 24.70 5.46
C THR A 137 1.20 24.34 6.95
N ASP A 138 0.13 24.73 7.66
CA ASP A 138 -0.13 24.33 9.05
C ASP A 138 -0.56 22.86 9.11
N PRO A 139 0.21 21.97 9.76
CA PRO A 139 -0.14 20.56 9.92
C PRO A 139 -1.48 20.32 10.61
N LEU A 140 -1.86 21.15 11.59
CA LEU A 140 -3.14 21.01 12.29
C LEU A 140 -4.29 21.32 11.35
N LYS A 141 -4.15 22.35 10.50
CA LYS A 141 -5.13 22.63 9.46
C LYS A 141 -5.23 21.51 8.43
N GLN A 142 -4.11 20.93 8.01
CA GLN A 142 -4.10 19.77 7.10
C GLN A 142 -4.89 18.60 7.71
N LEU A 143 -4.67 18.31 9.00
CA LEU A 143 -5.36 17.23 9.71
C LEU A 143 -6.87 17.49 9.81
N GLU A 144 -7.26 18.71 10.19
CA GLU A 144 -8.66 19.12 10.30
C GLU A 144 -9.41 18.92 8.97
N LEU A 145 -8.82 19.42 7.88
CA LEU A 145 -9.40 19.31 6.54
C LEU A 145 -9.51 17.85 6.10
N SER A 146 -8.50 17.03 6.40
CA SER A 146 -8.49 15.61 6.05
C SER A 146 -9.58 14.82 6.80
N ILE A 147 -9.77 15.07 8.09
CA ILE A 147 -10.86 14.46 8.89
C ILE A 147 -12.22 14.85 8.32
N ARG A 148 -12.43 16.15 8.01
CA ARG A 148 -13.68 16.63 7.40
C ARG A 148 -13.94 15.96 6.05
N ALA A 149 -12.92 15.82 5.21
CA ALA A 149 -13.04 15.18 3.91
C ALA A 149 -13.39 13.69 4.04
N VAL A 150 -12.86 12.97 5.03
CA VAL A 150 -13.25 11.57 5.29
C VAL A 150 -14.74 11.47 5.62
N PHE A 151 -15.25 12.31 6.53
CA PHE A 151 -16.67 12.32 6.84
C PHE A 151 -17.53 12.71 5.64
N ALA A 152 -17.11 13.70 4.84
CA ALA A 152 -17.82 14.09 3.63
C ALA A 152 -17.89 12.95 2.60
N SER A 153 -16.83 12.15 2.49
CA SER A 153 -16.76 11.03 1.54
C SER A 153 -17.83 9.96 1.76
N TRP A 154 -18.31 9.78 3.00
CA TRP A 154 -19.42 8.87 3.32
C TRP A 154 -20.70 9.21 2.55
N ASN A 155 -20.91 10.49 2.27
CA ASN A 155 -22.07 10.99 1.54
C ASN A 155 -21.79 11.21 0.04
N GLY A 156 -20.60 10.84 -0.43
CA GLY A 156 -20.24 10.86 -1.84
C GLY A 156 -21.14 9.94 -2.68
N ARG A 157 -21.35 10.29 -3.95
CA ARG A 157 -22.24 9.55 -4.87
C ARG A 157 -21.92 8.06 -4.92
N ARG A 158 -20.63 7.73 -5.07
CA ARG A 158 -20.14 6.34 -5.14
C ARG A 158 -20.45 5.54 -3.87
N ALA A 159 -20.24 6.15 -2.69
CA ALA A 159 -20.53 5.50 -1.41
C ALA A 159 -22.03 5.24 -1.22
N ARG A 160 -22.88 6.22 -1.55
CA ARG A 160 -24.35 6.04 -1.51
C ARG A 160 -24.85 4.97 -2.48
N ASP A 161 -24.35 4.99 -3.72
CA ASP A 161 -24.72 4.00 -4.73
C ASP A 161 -24.31 2.59 -4.29
N TYR A 162 -23.12 2.44 -3.72
CA TYR A 162 -22.65 1.16 -3.15
C TYR A 162 -23.56 0.68 -2.03
N ARG A 163 -23.88 1.53 -1.04
CA ARG A 163 -24.77 1.15 0.07
C ARG A 163 -26.16 0.75 -0.41
N ARG A 164 -26.72 1.46 -1.40
CA ARG A 164 -28.02 1.11 -1.99
C ARG A 164 -27.99 -0.26 -2.67
N VAL A 165 -26.96 -0.56 -3.45
CA VAL A 165 -26.82 -1.86 -4.15
C VAL A 165 -26.67 -3.00 -3.15
N HIS A 166 -25.88 -2.80 -2.09
CA HIS A 166 -25.60 -3.81 -1.08
C HIS A 166 -26.56 -3.79 0.13
N LYS A 167 -27.62 -2.95 0.08
CA LYS A 167 -28.63 -2.80 1.14
C LYS A 167 -28.02 -2.49 2.52
N LEU A 168 -27.00 -1.64 2.53
CA LEU A 168 -26.35 -1.16 3.76
C LEU A 168 -27.03 0.11 4.27
N ASP A 169 -27.13 0.24 5.58
CA ASP A 169 -27.74 1.40 6.24
C ASP A 169 -26.85 2.66 6.13
N ASP A 170 -27.45 3.81 5.80
CA ASP A 170 -26.77 5.10 5.66
C ASP A 170 -26.28 5.65 7.01
N SER A 171 -26.90 5.24 8.13
CA SER A 171 -26.58 5.71 9.49
C SER A 171 -25.30 5.13 10.08
N LEU A 172 -24.68 4.13 9.44
CA LEU A 172 -23.46 3.48 9.94
C LEU A 172 -22.27 4.44 10.04
N GLY A 173 -22.19 5.44 9.15
CA GLY A 173 -21.07 6.37 9.09
C GLY A 173 -19.74 5.73 8.69
N THR A 174 -18.68 6.54 8.77
CA THR A 174 -17.29 6.11 8.55
C THR A 174 -16.42 6.64 9.68
N ALA A 175 -15.44 5.84 10.12
CA ALA A 175 -14.40 6.25 11.03
C ALA A 175 -13.23 6.89 10.28
N VAL A 176 -12.45 7.69 11.01
CA VAL A 176 -11.18 8.23 10.53
C VAL A 176 -10.05 7.61 11.32
N ASN A 177 -9.15 6.93 10.62
CA ASN A 177 -7.94 6.36 11.20
C ASN A 177 -6.78 7.31 10.94
N VAL A 178 -6.18 7.85 12.00
CA VAL A 178 -4.97 8.66 11.94
C VAL A 178 -3.82 7.83 12.49
N MET A 179 -2.83 7.55 11.65
CA MET A 179 -1.74 6.62 11.98
C MET A 179 -0.39 7.29 11.70
N THR A 180 0.60 7.09 12.57
CA THR A 180 1.97 7.54 12.28
C THR A 180 2.48 6.95 10.96
N MET A 181 3.15 7.76 10.16
CA MET A 181 3.96 7.28 9.06
C MET A 181 5.21 6.59 9.62
N VAL A 182 5.67 5.59 8.88
CA VAL A 182 6.94 4.91 9.10
C VAL A 182 7.67 4.77 7.77
N PHE A 183 9.00 4.83 7.81
CA PHE A 183 9.84 4.97 6.64
C PHE A 183 10.87 3.83 6.58
N GLY A 184 10.70 2.95 5.60
CA GLY A 184 11.65 1.85 5.32
C GLY A 184 12.93 2.28 4.62
N ASN A 185 13.11 3.58 4.37
CA ASN A 185 14.20 4.17 3.59
C ASN A 185 15.05 5.18 4.42
N MET A 186 15.26 4.86 5.70
CA MET A 186 16.05 5.67 6.64
C MET A 186 17.46 5.08 6.91
N GLY A 187 17.98 4.29 5.98
CA GLY A 187 19.28 3.62 6.11
C GLY A 187 19.19 2.10 5.95
N GLU A 188 20.31 1.43 6.15
CA GLU A 188 20.43 -0.01 5.96
C GLU A 188 19.74 -0.83 7.06
N ASP A 189 19.47 -0.24 8.22
CA ASP A 189 18.68 -0.84 9.29
C ASP A 189 17.16 -0.62 9.10
N SER A 190 16.75 -0.20 7.90
CA SER A 190 15.36 0.07 7.52
C SER A 190 14.98 -0.71 6.26
N GLY A 191 13.69 -1.00 6.10
CA GLY A 191 13.17 -1.70 4.93
C GLY A 191 11.66 -1.81 4.93
N THR A 192 11.11 -2.40 3.87
CA THR A 192 9.67 -2.64 3.74
C THR A 192 9.43 -3.93 2.98
N GLY A 193 8.33 -4.61 3.27
CA GLY A 193 8.04 -5.87 2.58
C GLY A 193 6.60 -6.32 2.70
N VAL A 194 6.32 -7.36 1.94
CA VAL A 194 5.06 -8.10 1.94
C VAL A 194 5.39 -9.56 2.20
N ALA A 195 4.71 -10.17 3.16
CA ALA A 195 4.90 -11.57 3.49
C ALA A 195 3.58 -12.27 3.80
N PHE A 196 3.66 -13.59 3.87
CA PHE A 196 2.55 -14.48 4.12
C PHE A 196 2.98 -15.46 5.22
N THR A 197 2.06 -15.77 6.14
CA THR A 197 2.35 -16.70 7.25
C THR A 197 2.67 -18.11 6.78
N ARG A 198 2.22 -18.48 5.57
CA ARG A 198 2.53 -19.72 4.85
C ARG A 198 2.78 -19.41 3.38
N ASP A 199 3.44 -20.32 2.67
CA ASP A 199 3.57 -20.25 1.22
C ASP A 199 2.18 -20.37 0.57
N VAL A 200 1.73 -19.29 -0.08
CA VAL A 200 0.40 -19.21 -0.69
C VAL A 200 0.26 -20.02 -1.99
N ALA A 201 1.36 -20.52 -2.54
CA ALA A 201 1.39 -21.40 -3.70
C ALA A 201 1.35 -22.87 -3.30
N THR A 202 2.15 -23.28 -2.31
CA THR A 202 2.31 -24.69 -1.91
C THR A 202 1.54 -25.07 -0.64
N GLY A 203 1.22 -24.10 0.21
CA GLY A 203 0.64 -24.28 1.53
C GLY A 203 1.65 -24.62 2.63
N GLU A 204 2.95 -24.67 2.31
CA GLU A 204 4.00 -24.96 3.31
C GLU A 204 4.03 -23.90 4.41
N LYS A 205 4.12 -24.35 5.67
CA LYS A 205 4.20 -23.48 6.84
C LYS A 205 5.58 -22.87 7.01
N VAL A 206 5.85 -21.86 6.18
CA VAL A 206 7.04 -21.02 6.22
C VAL A 206 6.65 -19.58 5.97
N LEU A 207 7.31 -18.63 6.64
CA LEU A 207 7.15 -17.22 6.33
C LEU A 207 7.65 -16.99 4.90
N TYR A 208 6.70 -16.70 3.99
CA TYR A 208 6.94 -16.59 2.55
C TYR A 208 6.72 -15.15 2.11
N GLY A 209 7.60 -14.60 1.27
CA GLY A 209 7.42 -13.23 0.80
C GLY A 209 8.72 -12.56 0.44
N GLU A 210 8.64 -11.25 0.28
CA GLU A 210 9.71 -10.42 -0.24
C GLU A 210 9.82 -9.09 0.49
N TYR A 211 11.02 -8.54 0.55
CA TYR A 211 11.28 -7.22 1.12
C TYR A 211 12.38 -6.48 0.36
N LEU A 212 12.41 -5.18 0.54
CA LEU A 212 13.48 -4.30 0.08
C LEU A 212 14.05 -3.54 1.28
N GLN A 213 15.37 -3.56 1.39
CA GLN A 213 16.13 -2.78 2.35
C GLN A 213 16.29 -1.34 1.82
N ASN A 214 16.21 -0.36 2.73
CA ASN A 214 16.32 1.05 2.43
C ASN A 214 15.39 1.48 1.28
N ALA A 215 14.08 1.21 1.44
CA ALA A 215 13.06 1.35 0.40
C ALA A 215 11.69 1.71 0.99
N GLN A 216 10.75 2.14 0.14
CA GLN A 216 9.33 2.28 0.50
C GLN A 216 8.46 1.23 -0.19
N GLY A 217 7.24 1.02 0.31
CA GLY A 217 6.30 0.03 -0.22
C GLY A 217 6.04 0.15 -1.72
N GLU A 218 6.07 1.37 -2.26
CA GLU A 218 5.95 1.62 -3.71
C GLU A 218 7.07 0.95 -4.51
N ASP A 219 8.30 0.92 -3.99
CA ASP A 219 9.45 0.31 -4.67
C ASP A 219 9.30 -1.21 -4.80
N VAL A 220 8.62 -1.85 -3.83
CA VAL A 220 8.33 -3.28 -3.84
C VAL A 220 7.32 -3.60 -4.95
N VAL A 221 6.31 -2.74 -5.13
CA VAL A 221 5.26 -2.94 -6.14
C VAL A 221 5.70 -2.53 -7.54
N ALA A 222 6.53 -1.49 -7.66
CA ALA A 222 6.99 -0.96 -8.95
C ALA A 222 7.98 -1.88 -9.67
N GLY A 223 8.62 -2.82 -8.96
CA GLY A 223 9.54 -3.80 -9.55
C GLY A 223 10.82 -3.20 -10.13
N ILE A 224 11.16 -1.96 -9.76
CA ILE A 224 12.37 -1.25 -10.21
C ILE A 224 13.62 -1.89 -9.58
N ARG A 225 13.51 -2.33 -8.33
CA ARG A 225 14.53 -3.07 -7.60
C ARG A 225 14.07 -4.51 -7.45
N THR A 226 14.97 -5.47 -7.65
CA THR A 226 14.69 -6.87 -7.38
C THR A 226 14.52 -7.08 -5.87
N PRO A 227 13.33 -7.49 -5.40
CA PRO A 227 13.11 -7.77 -3.99
C PRO A 227 13.95 -8.94 -3.50
N LYS A 228 14.35 -8.90 -2.23
CA LYS A 228 14.99 -10.01 -1.52
C LYS A 228 13.92 -10.93 -0.96
N LYS A 229 14.19 -12.24 -0.88
CA LYS A 229 13.29 -13.18 -0.21
C LYS A 229 13.25 -12.87 1.28
N ILE A 230 12.09 -12.96 1.92
CA ILE A 230 11.94 -12.67 3.35
C ILE A 230 12.85 -13.53 4.24
N ALA A 231 13.20 -14.75 3.80
CA ALA A 231 14.16 -15.61 4.49
C ALA A 231 15.55 -14.95 4.68
N GLN A 232 15.96 -14.05 3.77
CA GLN A 232 17.24 -13.35 3.87
C GLN A 232 17.26 -12.33 5.03
N LEU A 233 16.08 -11.86 5.47
CA LEU A 233 15.98 -10.97 6.63
C LEU A 233 16.50 -11.65 7.91
N LYS A 234 16.45 -12.99 7.99
CA LYS A 234 17.03 -13.75 9.09
C LYS A 234 18.54 -13.57 9.22
N GLU A 235 19.23 -13.38 8.11
CA GLU A 235 20.69 -13.17 8.06
C GLU A 235 21.03 -11.70 8.31
N GLU A 236 20.25 -10.78 7.73
CA GLU A 236 20.53 -9.34 7.76
C GLU A 236 20.08 -8.67 9.07
N MET A 237 18.92 -9.05 9.60
CA MET A 237 18.31 -8.49 10.81
C MET A 237 17.64 -9.59 11.65
N PRO A 238 18.42 -10.51 12.25
CA PRO A 238 17.90 -11.73 12.91
C PRO A 238 16.86 -11.43 13.99
N ALA A 239 17.11 -10.43 14.84
CA ALA A 239 16.17 -10.06 15.91
C ALA A 239 14.81 -9.60 15.36
N ILE A 240 14.81 -8.88 14.24
CA ILE A 240 13.58 -8.42 13.58
C ILE A 240 12.87 -9.55 12.87
N TYR A 241 13.62 -10.47 12.25
CA TYR A 241 13.03 -11.68 11.67
C TYR A 241 12.33 -12.54 12.74
N ASP A 242 12.98 -12.76 13.88
CA ASP A 242 12.41 -13.55 14.97
C ASP A 242 11.16 -12.87 15.57
N GLU A 243 11.19 -11.54 15.76
CA GLU A 243 10.01 -10.77 16.13
C GLU A 243 8.89 -10.92 15.09
N PHE A 244 9.24 -10.84 13.80
CA PHE A 244 8.27 -10.92 12.72
C PHE A 244 7.59 -12.30 12.65
N VAL A 245 8.35 -13.39 12.83
CA VAL A 245 7.80 -14.75 12.91
C VAL A 245 6.82 -14.87 14.08
N GLN A 246 7.16 -14.33 15.26
CA GLN A 246 6.26 -14.36 16.42
C GLN A 246 4.95 -13.58 16.16
N VAL A 247 5.05 -12.43 15.50
CA VAL A 247 3.87 -11.63 15.12
C VAL A 247 3.02 -12.37 14.08
N ALA A 248 3.65 -12.94 13.06
CA ALA A 248 3.00 -13.74 12.02
C ALA A 248 2.21 -14.92 12.62
N ASP A 249 2.82 -15.68 13.54
CA ASP A 249 2.18 -16.80 14.24
C ASP A 249 1.00 -16.34 15.10
N ARG A 250 1.14 -15.21 15.80
CA ARG A 250 0.05 -14.64 16.61
C ARG A 250 -1.14 -14.24 15.75
N LEU A 251 -0.89 -13.60 14.60
CA LEU A 251 -1.93 -13.18 13.67
C LEU A 251 -2.62 -14.39 13.03
N GLU A 252 -1.87 -15.41 12.59
CA GLU A 252 -2.45 -16.64 12.03
C GLU A 252 -3.35 -17.35 13.04
N ARG A 253 -2.92 -17.48 14.30
CA ARG A 253 -3.73 -18.08 15.38
C ARG A 253 -4.97 -17.25 15.73
N HIS A 254 -4.84 -15.93 15.73
CA HIS A 254 -5.94 -15.03 16.06
C HIS A 254 -7.03 -15.06 14.99
N TYR A 255 -6.65 -14.90 13.71
CA TYR A 255 -7.57 -14.88 12.58
C TYR A 255 -7.97 -16.28 12.09
N LYS A 256 -7.26 -17.31 12.57
CA LYS A 256 -7.47 -18.72 12.25
C LYS A 256 -7.42 -18.97 10.74
N ASP A 257 -6.48 -18.31 10.08
CA ASP A 257 -6.26 -18.39 8.65
C ASP A 257 -4.91 -17.78 8.26
N VAL A 258 -4.37 -18.18 7.10
CA VAL A 258 -3.12 -17.63 6.56
C VAL A 258 -3.28 -16.14 6.35
N GLN A 259 -2.32 -15.37 6.84
CA GLN A 259 -2.34 -13.91 6.73
C GLN A 259 -1.38 -13.43 5.64
N ASP A 260 -1.83 -12.46 4.86
CA ASP A 260 -1.07 -11.55 4.01
C ASP A 260 -0.72 -10.33 4.85
N LEU A 261 0.58 -10.06 4.98
CA LEU A 261 1.19 -9.16 5.94
C LEU A 261 1.97 -8.07 5.20
N GLU A 262 1.68 -6.81 5.49
CA GLU A 262 2.53 -5.69 5.06
C GLU A 262 3.26 -5.12 6.28
N PHE A 263 4.55 -4.90 6.14
CA PHE A 263 5.40 -4.42 7.23
C PHE A 263 6.43 -3.40 6.76
N THR A 264 6.90 -2.60 7.70
CA THR A 264 8.02 -1.68 7.53
C THR A 264 8.94 -1.81 8.73
N ILE A 265 10.24 -1.79 8.48
CA ILE A 265 11.29 -1.69 9.48
C ILE A 265 11.81 -0.25 9.39
N GLU A 266 11.70 0.50 10.47
CA GLU A 266 12.27 1.86 10.56
C GLU A 266 13.31 1.83 11.67
N ARG A 267 14.59 1.96 11.30
CA ARG A 267 15.75 1.99 12.21
C ARG A 267 15.76 0.86 13.24
N GLY A 268 15.70 -0.38 12.75
CA GLY A 268 15.73 -1.57 13.58
C GLY A 268 14.47 -1.78 14.43
N LYS A 269 13.34 -1.16 14.07
CA LYS A 269 12.04 -1.41 14.72
C LYS A 269 11.00 -1.86 13.70
N LEU A 270 10.36 -3.00 13.98
CA LEU A 270 9.31 -3.57 13.15
C LEU A 270 7.97 -2.85 13.38
N TYR A 271 7.29 -2.54 12.28
CA TYR A 271 5.93 -2.00 12.27
C TYR A 271 5.07 -2.83 11.32
N MET A 272 3.97 -3.36 11.85
CA MET A 272 2.93 -4.00 11.04
C MET A 272 1.97 -2.94 10.50
N LEU A 273 1.84 -2.89 9.18
CA LEU A 273 1.02 -1.89 8.49
C LEU A 273 -0.38 -2.42 8.15
N GLN A 274 -0.44 -3.69 7.76
CA GLN A 274 -1.67 -4.35 7.35
C GLN A 274 -1.58 -5.85 7.57
N THR A 275 -2.72 -6.46 7.88
CA THR A 275 -2.94 -7.91 7.80
C THR A 275 -4.30 -8.19 7.21
N ARG A 276 -4.42 -9.25 6.42
CA ARG A 276 -5.70 -9.76 5.91
C ARG A 276 -5.58 -11.25 5.59
N ASN A 277 -6.70 -11.94 5.46
CA ASN A 277 -6.68 -13.32 4.97
C ASN A 277 -6.06 -13.38 3.58
N ALA A 278 -5.04 -14.22 3.43
CA ALA A 278 -4.30 -14.36 2.19
C ALA A 278 -5.13 -15.07 1.12
N LYS A 279 -5.07 -14.55 -0.11
CA LYS A 279 -5.46 -15.33 -1.29
C LYS A 279 -4.40 -16.40 -1.53
N ARG A 280 -4.83 -17.57 -2.00
CA ARG A 280 -3.96 -18.73 -2.21
C ARG A 280 -4.52 -19.68 -3.26
N THR A 281 -3.67 -20.57 -3.73
CA THR A 281 -3.99 -21.60 -4.73
C THR A 281 -4.90 -22.67 -4.13
N GLY A 282 -5.57 -23.46 -4.97
CA GLY A 282 -6.38 -24.59 -4.49
C GLY A 282 -5.59 -25.63 -3.71
N ALA A 283 -4.37 -25.95 -4.15
CA ALA A 283 -3.48 -26.89 -3.45
C ALA A 283 -3.08 -26.35 -2.07
N SER A 284 -2.68 -25.07 -1.99
CA SER A 284 -2.38 -24.40 -0.73
C SER A 284 -3.59 -24.39 0.20
N ALA A 285 -4.79 -24.05 -0.31
CA ALA A 285 -6.01 -23.99 0.49
C ALA A 285 -6.33 -25.33 1.18
N VAL A 286 -6.25 -26.46 0.44
CA VAL A 286 -6.51 -27.78 0.99
C VAL A 286 -5.46 -28.16 2.04
N ARG A 287 -4.17 -28.01 1.71
CA ARG A 287 -3.07 -28.34 2.64
C ARG A 287 -3.19 -27.57 3.95
N VAL A 288 -3.36 -26.25 3.85
CA VAL A 288 -3.48 -25.37 5.00
C VAL A 288 -4.69 -25.72 5.85
N ALA A 289 -5.85 -26.00 5.23
CA ALA A 289 -7.05 -26.36 5.98
C ALA A 289 -6.86 -27.66 6.79
N VAL A 290 -6.15 -28.64 6.23
CA VAL A 290 -5.80 -29.90 6.93
C VAL A 290 -4.81 -29.63 8.06
N GLU A 291 -3.68 -28.97 7.76
CA GLU A 291 -2.63 -28.68 8.75
C GLU A 291 -3.17 -27.84 9.93
N MET A 292 -4.02 -26.84 9.67
CA MET A 292 -4.62 -26.04 10.74
C MET A 292 -5.58 -26.83 11.65
N VAL A 293 -6.18 -27.92 11.17
CA VAL A 293 -6.95 -28.86 12.01
C VAL A 293 -6.01 -29.70 12.86
N GLU A 294 -4.93 -30.21 12.28
CA GLU A 294 -3.92 -31.01 12.98
C GLU A 294 -3.21 -30.18 14.08
N GLU A 295 -2.95 -28.90 13.80
CA GLU A 295 -2.42 -27.93 14.75
C GLU A 295 -3.44 -27.47 15.81
N GLY A 296 -4.72 -27.85 15.68
CA GLY A 296 -5.80 -27.47 16.59
C GLY A 296 -6.23 -26.00 16.51
N VAL A 297 -5.89 -25.29 15.43
CA VAL A 297 -6.26 -23.88 15.20
C VAL A 297 -7.73 -23.75 14.80
N ILE A 298 -8.22 -24.70 14.00
CA ILE A 298 -9.61 -24.79 13.54
C ILE A 298 -10.16 -26.21 13.69
N ASP A 299 -11.49 -26.35 13.66
CA ASP A 299 -12.15 -27.66 13.60
C ASP A 299 -12.38 -28.12 12.14
N LYS A 300 -12.77 -29.38 11.98
CA LYS A 300 -13.04 -29.98 10.66
C LYS A 300 -14.16 -29.27 9.90
N ALA A 301 -15.19 -28.78 10.60
CA ALA A 301 -16.31 -28.09 9.98
C ALA A 301 -15.86 -26.76 9.37
N THR A 302 -15.03 -26.00 10.09
CA THR A 302 -14.41 -24.77 9.62
C THR A 302 -13.48 -25.05 8.44
N ALA A 303 -12.66 -26.10 8.50
CA ALA A 303 -11.75 -26.47 7.42
C ALA A 303 -12.47 -26.70 6.09
N VAL A 304 -13.63 -27.38 6.10
CA VAL A 304 -14.46 -27.58 4.90
C VAL A 304 -14.95 -26.24 4.33
N GLN A 305 -15.31 -25.28 5.18
CA GLN A 305 -15.78 -23.96 4.73
C GLN A 305 -14.65 -23.05 4.20
N ARG A 306 -13.39 -23.34 4.54
CA ARG A 306 -12.22 -22.54 4.13
C ARG A 306 -11.70 -22.85 2.73
N VAL A 307 -12.13 -23.97 2.15
CA VAL A 307 -11.80 -24.34 0.78
C VAL A 307 -12.97 -23.98 -0.12
N GLU A 308 -12.82 -22.94 -0.94
CA GLU A 308 -13.89 -22.53 -1.85
C GLU A 308 -14.10 -23.58 -2.95
N PRO A 309 -15.35 -23.84 -3.39
CA PRO A 309 -15.61 -24.78 -4.49
C PRO A 309 -14.81 -24.48 -5.77
N ALA A 310 -14.60 -23.20 -6.08
CA ALA A 310 -13.81 -22.79 -7.25
C ALA A 310 -12.31 -23.08 -7.10
N GLN A 311 -11.80 -23.19 -5.87
CA GLN A 311 -10.40 -23.57 -5.61
C GLN A 311 -10.18 -25.07 -5.85
N LEU A 312 -11.19 -25.91 -5.62
CA LEU A 312 -11.12 -27.34 -5.94
C LEU A 312 -11.04 -27.57 -7.46
N ASP A 313 -11.71 -26.75 -8.27
CA ASP A 313 -11.64 -26.85 -9.74
C ASP A 313 -10.20 -26.68 -10.26
N GLN A 314 -9.39 -25.84 -9.60
CA GLN A 314 -7.97 -25.66 -9.94
C GLN A 314 -7.17 -26.96 -9.82
N LEU A 315 -7.52 -27.83 -8.88
CA LEU A 315 -6.87 -29.15 -8.71
C LEU A 315 -7.25 -30.13 -9.82
N LEU A 316 -8.34 -29.86 -10.54
CA LEU A 316 -8.81 -30.67 -11.66
C LEU A 316 -8.24 -30.18 -13.00
N HIS A 317 -7.52 -29.05 -13.02
CA HIS A 317 -6.91 -28.55 -14.25
C HIS A 317 -5.73 -29.42 -14.70
N PRO A 318 -5.57 -29.66 -16.01
CA PRO A 318 -4.41 -30.39 -16.54
C PRO A 318 -3.09 -29.69 -16.21
N MET A 319 -2.20 -30.38 -15.52
CA MET A 319 -0.83 -29.93 -15.22
C MET A 319 0.17 -30.52 -16.21
N ILE A 320 1.34 -29.89 -16.36
CA ILE A 320 2.48 -30.53 -17.05
C ILE A 320 2.99 -31.64 -16.13
N ASP A 321 3.16 -32.84 -16.66
CA ASP A 321 3.80 -33.93 -15.93
C ASP A 321 5.19 -33.46 -15.48
N PRO A 322 5.52 -33.45 -14.17
CA PRO A 322 6.84 -33.07 -13.68
C PRO A 322 8.00 -33.88 -14.27
N LYS A 323 7.70 -35.04 -14.87
CA LYS A 323 8.67 -35.91 -15.55
C LYS A 323 8.71 -35.71 -17.07
N ALA A 324 7.89 -34.82 -17.63
CA ALA A 324 7.89 -34.56 -19.05
C ALA A 324 9.22 -33.94 -19.49
N ASP A 325 9.77 -34.43 -20.60
CA ASP A 325 10.88 -33.78 -21.27
C ASP A 325 10.35 -32.50 -21.94
N VAL A 326 10.80 -31.34 -21.43
CA VAL A 326 10.33 -30.03 -21.87
C VAL A 326 11.50 -29.19 -22.37
N ASN A 327 11.34 -28.60 -23.55
CA ASN A 327 12.32 -27.63 -24.05
C ASN A 327 12.10 -26.27 -23.38
N VAL A 328 12.91 -25.96 -22.37
CA VAL A 328 12.83 -24.72 -21.60
C VAL A 328 13.53 -23.59 -22.36
N LEU A 329 12.75 -22.60 -22.81
CA LEU A 329 13.27 -21.43 -23.52
C LEU A 329 13.60 -20.24 -22.60
N ALA A 330 12.91 -20.13 -21.46
CA ALA A 330 13.08 -19.07 -20.47
C ALA A 330 12.47 -19.48 -19.12
N VAL A 331 12.91 -18.83 -18.03
CA VAL A 331 12.39 -19.01 -16.67
C VAL A 331 12.00 -17.64 -16.10
N GLY A 332 10.86 -17.57 -15.41
CA GLY A 332 10.37 -16.36 -14.74
C GLY A 332 9.85 -16.68 -13.34
N LEU A 333 9.30 -15.68 -12.65
CA LEU A 333 8.69 -15.87 -11.34
C LEU A 333 7.36 -16.64 -11.46
N PRO A 334 7.10 -17.66 -10.62
CA PRO A 334 5.87 -18.46 -10.68
C PRO A 334 4.69 -17.69 -10.06
N ALA A 335 4.22 -16.63 -10.74
CA ALA A 335 3.20 -15.72 -10.21
C ALA A 335 1.80 -16.35 -10.04
N SER A 336 1.48 -17.40 -10.80
CA SER A 336 0.22 -18.13 -10.68
C SER A 336 0.36 -19.57 -11.17
N PRO A 337 -0.21 -20.58 -10.50
CA PRO A 337 -0.19 -21.96 -10.97
C PRO A 337 -1.20 -22.15 -12.11
N ALA A 338 -0.71 -22.37 -13.32
CA ALA A 338 -1.54 -22.79 -14.45
C ALA A 338 -0.68 -23.41 -15.56
N ARG A 339 -1.31 -24.19 -16.43
CA ARG A 339 -0.75 -24.60 -17.73
C ARG A 339 -1.39 -23.77 -18.85
N PRO A 340 -0.90 -22.56 -19.16
CA PRO A 340 -1.33 -21.86 -20.36
C PRO A 340 -0.73 -22.54 -21.59
N GLN A 341 -1.57 -23.16 -22.42
CA GLN A 341 -1.21 -23.63 -23.77
C GLN A 341 -1.93 -22.79 -24.81
N GLY A 342 -1.21 -22.17 -25.73
CA GLY A 342 -1.82 -21.32 -26.75
C GLY A 342 -0.83 -20.78 -27.77
N ARG A 343 -1.36 -20.11 -28.79
CA ARG A 343 -0.57 -19.35 -29.75
C ARG A 343 -0.19 -18.01 -29.13
N ARG A 344 1.05 -17.54 -29.38
CA ARG A 344 1.49 -16.21 -28.95
C ARG A 344 0.85 -15.15 -29.85
N TYR A 345 0.26 -14.14 -29.22
CA TYR A 345 -0.24 -12.95 -29.90
C TYR A 345 0.43 -11.73 -29.28
N LEU A 346 1.05 -10.88 -30.12
CA LEU A 346 1.50 -9.55 -29.72
C LEU A 346 0.45 -8.57 -30.23
N ILE A 347 -0.39 -8.08 -29.32
CA ILE A 347 -1.38 -7.05 -29.65
C ILE A 347 -0.80 -5.71 -29.21
N PRO A 348 -0.49 -4.78 -30.13
CA PRO A 348 -0.11 -3.43 -29.75
C PRO A 348 -1.32 -2.78 -29.07
N ILE A 349 -1.21 -2.49 -27.77
CA ILE A 349 -2.21 -1.72 -27.05
C ILE A 349 -2.08 -0.28 -27.55
N ARG A 350 -2.92 0.10 -28.53
CA ARG A 350 -3.08 1.51 -28.88
C ARG A 350 -3.70 2.23 -27.67
N PRO A 351 -3.17 3.40 -27.25
CA PRO A 351 -3.86 4.22 -26.26
C PRO A 351 -5.27 4.50 -26.78
N LYS A 352 -6.29 4.25 -25.95
CA LYS A 352 -7.68 4.61 -26.30
C LYS A 352 -7.82 6.13 -26.28
N SER A 353 -7.37 6.80 -27.35
CA SER A 353 -7.87 8.12 -27.72
C SER A 353 -9.00 7.94 -28.74
N SER A 354 -10.17 8.47 -28.39
CA SER A 354 -11.39 8.61 -29.18
C SER A 354 -12.22 7.34 -29.45
N ALA A 355 -13.33 7.22 -28.71
CA ALA A 355 -14.51 6.50 -29.15
C ALA A 355 -15.02 7.15 -30.46
N ARG A 356 -14.77 6.53 -31.61
CA ARG A 356 -15.61 6.71 -32.79
C ARG A 356 -16.52 5.49 -32.92
N ARG A 357 -17.82 5.76 -32.76
CA ARG A 357 -18.90 4.92 -33.29
C ARG A 357 -18.55 4.50 -34.71
N VAL A 358 -18.62 3.20 -34.98
CA VAL A 358 -18.94 2.72 -36.32
C VAL A 358 -20.03 1.67 -36.17
N ARG A 359 -21.23 2.05 -36.60
CA ARG A 359 -22.31 1.13 -36.95
C ARG A 359 -21.83 0.22 -38.09
N ARG A 360 -22.14 -1.07 -38.02
CA ARG A 360 -23.01 -1.75 -38.97
C ARG A 360 -23.57 -3.00 -38.33
#